data_AF-A0A535J3B9-F1
#
_entry.id   AF-A0A535J3B9-F1
#
_cell.length_a   1.000
_cell.length_b   1.000
_cell.length_c   1.000
_cell.angle_alpha   90.00
_cell.angle_beta   90.00
_cell.angle_gamma   90.00
#
_symmetry.space_group_name_H-M   'P 1'
#
loop_
_entity.id
_entity.type
_entity.pdbx_description
1 polymer ?
#
loop_
_entity_poly.entity_id
_entity_poly.type
_entity_poly.pdbx_seq_one_letter_code
_entity_poly.pdbx_strand_id
1 'polypeptide(L)' 'MPYGPHTDADRQRMLDALGIADVDELFADIPPALRAAGLDLPGPEPELELSRRLTALAGRNLTNLASFLGA' A
#
# COMPACT_ATOMS: atom_id res chain seq x y z
N MET A 1 -7.95 -8.39 -6.16
CA MET A 1 -6.90 -9.43 -5.95
C MET A 1 -6.08 -9.05 -4.74
N PRO A 2 -5.57 -9.99 -3.93
CA PRO A 2 -4.60 -9.65 -2.89
C PRO A 2 -3.36 -9.02 -3.57
N TYR A 3 -2.91 -7.88 -3.06
CA TYR A 3 -1.75 -7.15 -3.60
C TYR A 3 -0.44 -7.92 -3.36
N GLY A 4 -0.37 -8.65 -2.25
CA GLY A 4 0.77 -9.51 -1.93
C GLY A 4 0.76 -10.83 -2.72
N PRO A 5 1.93 -11.34 -3.14
CA PRO A 5 2.02 -12.59 -3.88
C PRO A 5 1.85 -13.83 -3.00
N HIS A 6 1.98 -13.66 -1.67
CA HIS A 6 2.01 -14.75 -0.70
C HIS A 6 0.62 -15.04 -0.13
N THR A 7 0.25 -16.31 -0.16
CA THR A 7 -0.89 -16.84 0.59
C THR A 7 -0.57 -16.97 2.08
N ASP A 8 -1.57 -17.26 2.91
CA ASP A 8 -1.34 -17.56 4.33
C ASP A 8 -0.44 -18.79 4.52
N ALA A 9 -0.59 -19.80 3.66
CA ALA A 9 0.26 -20.99 3.68
C ALA A 9 1.72 -20.67 3.32
N ASP A 10 1.94 -19.75 2.38
CA ASP A 10 3.30 -19.29 2.05
C ASP A 10 3.92 -18.55 3.22
N ARG A 11 3.17 -17.65 3.86
CA ARG A 11 3.62 -16.94 5.06
C ARG A 11 4.00 -17.90 6.18
N GLN A 12 3.19 -18.93 6.44
CA GLN A 12 3.50 -19.91 7.49
C GLN A 12 4.80 -20.67 7.18
N ARG A 13 5.00 -21.12 5.94
CA ARG A 13 6.25 -21.81 5.55
C ARG A 13 7.48 -20.91 5.73
N MET A 14 7.34 -19.61 5.49
CA MET A 14 8.43 -18.65 5.69
C MET A 14 8.74 -18.46 7.18
N LEU A 15 7.72 -18.33 8.03
CA LEU A 15 7.89 -18.23 9.49
C LEU A 15 8.54 -19.50 10.07
N ASP A 16 8.07 -20.68 9.65
CA ASP A 16 8.62 -21.97 10.07
C ASP A 16 10.10 -22.11 9.67
N ALA A 17 10.46 -21.68 8.45
CA ALA A 17 11.84 -21.71 7.97
C ALA A 17 12.78 -20.75 8.74
N LEU A 18 12.22 -19.66 9.27
CA LEU A 18 12.94 -18.67 10.09
C LEU A 18 12.93 -19.02 11.58
N GLY A 19 12.06 -19.95 12.01
CA GLY A 19 11.93 -20.36 13.41
C GLY A 19 11.30 -19.30 14.31
N ILE A 20 10.44 -18.43 13.75
CA ILE A 20 9.76 -17.33 14.45
C ILE A 20 8.24 -17.57 14.46
N ALA A 21 7.53 -17.08 15.47
CA ALA A 21 6.09 -17.32 15.62
C ALA A 21 5.22 -16.35 14.81
N ASP A 22 5.70 -15.12 14.61
CA ASP A 22 4.99 -14.09 13.87
C ASP A 22 5.92 -13.13 13.11
N VAL A 23 5.31 -12.22 12.35
CA VAL A 23 6.01 -11.22 11.54
C VAL A 23 6.60 -10.10 12.42
N ASP A 24 6.08 -9.84 13.61
CA ASP A 24 6.56 -8.77 14.49
C ASP A 24 7.97 -9.08 15.02
N GLU A 25 8.32 -10.35 15.17
CA GLU A 25 9.67 -10.80 15.50
C GLU A 25 10.73 -10.35 14.48
N LEU A 26 10.37 -10.20 13.20
CA LEU A 26 11.28 -9.67 12.17
C LEU A 26 11.68 -8.21 12.42
N PHE A 27 10.90 -7.49 13.20
CA PHE A 27 11.11 -6.08 13.53
C PHE A 27 11.61 -5.88 14.97
N ALA A 28 12.07 -6.95 15.64
CA ALA A 28 12.58 -6.91 17.01
C ALA A 28 13.70 -5.87 17.21
N ASP A 29 14.54 -5.68 16.20
CA ASP A 29 15.66 -4.73 16.23
C ASP A 29 15.23 -3.26 16.19
N ILE A 30 13.96 -2.97 15.85
CA ILE A 30 13.41 -1.61 15.86
C ILE A 30 12.90 -1.30 17.27
N PRO A 31 13.53 -0.36 18.00
CA PRO A 31 13.09 0.02 19.34
C PRO A 31 11.62 0.44 19.36
N PRO A 32 10.82 0.05 20.38
CA PRO A 32 9.39 0.35 20.42
C PRO A 32 9.05 1.84 20.26
N ALA A 33 9.89 2.73 20.80
CA ALA A 33 9.71 4.18 20.70
C ALA A 33 9.90 4.73 19.27
N LEU A 34 10.55 3.98 18.38
CA LEU A 34 10.77 4.35 16.98
C LEU A 34 9.79 3.66 16.03
N ARG A 35 8.99 2.71 16.51
CA ARG A 35 7.98 2.04 15.69
C ARG A 35 6.85 3.03 15.39
N ALA A 36 6.45 3.09 14.11
CA ALA A 36 5.31 3.91 13.71
C ALA A 36 4.03 3.40 14.38
N ALA A 37 3.23 4.31 14.94
CA ALA A 37 1.98 3.98 15.63
C ALA A 37 0.79 4.42 14.79
N GLY A 38 0.24 3.49 14.01
CA GLY A 38 -0.86 3.79 13.07
C GLY A 38 -0.47 4.80 12.00
N LEU A 39 -1.24 4.84 10.90
CA LEU A 39 -1.13 5.90 9.91
C LEU A 39 -2.48 6.59 9.85
N ASP A 40 -2.49 7.92 9.92
CA ASP A 40 -3.71 8.72 9.75
C ASP A 40 -4.05 8.82 8.27
N LEU A 41 -4.56 7.71 7.74
CA LEU A 41 -4.94 7.55 6.35
C LEU A 41 -6.43 7.19 6.24
N PRO A 42 -7.13 7.64 5.18
CA PRO A 42 -8.44 7.12 4.86
C PRO A 42 -8.41 5.59 4.74
N GLY A 43 -9.54 4.95 5.06
CA GLY A 43 -9.67 3.50 4.93
C GLY A 43 -9.43 3.00 3.49
N PRO A 44 -9.18 1.70 3.31
CA PRO A 44 -8.97 1.13 1.99
C PRO A 44 -10.22 1.28 1.12
N GLU A 45 -10.01 1.64 -0.15
CA GLU A 45 -11.08 1.73 -1.16
C GLU A 45 -11.03 0.51 -2.10
N PRO A 46 -12.19 -0.08 -2.48
CA PRO A 46 -12.24 -1.08 -3.53
C PRO A 46 -11.66 -0.55 -4.85
N GLU A 47 -10.93 -1.40 -5.57
CA GLU A 47 -10.22 -1.02 -6.80
C GLU A 47 -11.11 -0.30 -7.82
N LEU A 48 -12.34 -0.77 -8.00
CA LEU A 48 -13.30 -0.16 -8.92
C LEU A 48 -13.75 1.23 -8.47
N GLU A 49 -13.94 1.44 -7.17
CA GLU A 49 -14.34 2.74 -6.60
C GLU A 49 -13.19 3.73 -6.65
N LEU A 50 -11.98 3.28 -6.28
CA LEU A 50 -10.75 4.05 -6.40
C LEU A 50 -10.53 4.51 -7.85
N SER A 51 -10.65 3.61 -8.82
CA SER A 51 -10.50 3.93 -10.24
C SER A 51 -11.49 5.01 -10.69
N ARG A 52 -12.78 4.85 -10.36
CA ARG A 52 -13.82 5.85 -10.68
C ARG A 52 -13.52 7.21 -10.05
N ARG A 53 -13.12 7.24 -8.78
CA ARG A 53 -12.78 8.47 -8.05
C ARG A 53 -11.59 9.18 -8.70
N LEU A 54 -10.54 8.44 -9.03
CA LEU A 54 -9.35 9.00 -9.69
C LEU A 54 -9.66 9.50 -11.10
N THR A 55 -10.48 8.79 -11.88
CA THR A 55 -10.95 9.28 -13.18
C THR A 55 -11.76 10.58 -13.05
N ALA A 56 -12.65 10.66 -12.06
CA ALA A 56 -13.43 11.87 -11.81
C ALA A 56 -12.54 13.05 -11.39
N LEU A 57 -11.53 12.81 -10.55
CA LEU A 57 -10.53 13.81 -10.18
C LEU A 57 -9.72 14.28 -11.38
N ALA A 58 -9.25 13.37 -12.22
CA ALA A 58 -8.50 13.68 -13.43
C ALA A 58 -9.33 14.49 -14.45
N GLY A 59 -10.64 14.24 -14.53
CA GLY A 59 -11.58 14.98 -15.38
C GLY A 59 -11.73 16.48 -15.02
N ARG A 60 -11.21 16.90 -13.86
CA ARG A 60 -11.15 18.33 -13.47
C ARG A 60 -9.99 19.08 -14.13
N ASN A 61 -9.04 18.37 -14.73
CA ASN A 61 -7.89 18.97 -15.40
C ASN A 61 -8.26 19.44 -16.81
N LEU A 62 -7.72 20.58 -17.22
CA LEU A 62 -7.81 21.04 -18.61
C LEU A 62 -6.64 20.49 -19.42
N THR A 63 -6.79 19.25 -19.89
CA THR A 63 -5.71 18.54 -20.61
C THR A 63 -5.78 18.68 -22.12
N ASN A 64 -6.95 19.03 -22.68
CA ASN A 64 -7.15 19.16 -24.13
C ASN A 64 -6.94 20.61 -24.62
N LEU A 65 -5.85 21.23 -24.18
CA LEU A 65 -5.47 22.59 -24.57
C LEU A 65 -4.19 22.54 -25.40
N ALA A 66 -4.09 23.40 -26.41
CA ALA A 66 -2.81 23.65 -27.05
C ALA A 66 -1.91 24.41 -26.05
N SER A 67 -0.82 23.77 -25.63
CA SER A 67 0.19 24.39 -24.75
C SER A 67 1.34 24.92 -25.58
N PHE A 68 1.57 26.24 -25.50
CA PHE A 68 2.70 26.92 -26.14
C PHE A 68 3.71 27.43 -25.11
N LEU A 69 3.73 26.82 -23.91
CA LEU A 69 4.58 27.28 -22.82
C LEU A 69 6.08 27.12 -23.11
N GLY A 70 6.46 26.25 -24.06
CA GLY A 70 7.85 25.88 -24.35
C GLY A 70 8.40 24.85 -23.35
N ALA A 71 9.71 24.98 -23.05
CA ALA A 71 10.56 24.15 -22.17
C ALA A 71 10.81 22.69 -22.59
#